data_AF-A0A934T2Y5-F1
#
_entry.id   AF-A0A934T2Y5-F1
#
_cell.length_a   1.000
_cell.length_b   1.000
_cell.length_c   1.000
_cell.angle_alpha   90.00
_cell.angle_beta   90.00
_cell.angle_gamma   90.00
#
_symmetry.space_group_name_H-M   'P 1'
#
loop_
_entity.id
_entity.type
_entity.pdbx_description
1 polymer ?
#
loop_
_entity_poly.entity_id
_entity_poly.type
_entity_poly.pdbx_seq_one_letter_code
_entity_poly.pdbx_strand_id
1 'polypeptide(L)'
;MNEPNGQDAQDGIAGMEITRSVAGTDVTLKVTSQTRSYLGTGLHVHASMAGGNSVTLVDPATTPANASRQQVEALFERVHLCACRTCGQPAFDPNYHDTNRAGQCERCFLRDLRAQLDAGQQAEKERFAKLDAEHKAKGFTHRVDAHIHPVGGGSDRAVSFYVQNASDAEIRRELKRQGSASPDDFKTVAL
;
A
#
# COMPACT_ATOMS: atom_id res chain seq x y z
N MET A 1 7.20 53.13 -28.83
CA MET A 1 6.51 51.84 -28.97
C MET A 1 7.44 50.80 -28.39
N ASN A 2 7.26 50.44 -27.11
CA ASN A 2 8.03 49.39 -26.46
C ASN A 2 7.10 48.18 -26.35
N GLU A 3 7.51 47.08 -26.97
CA GLU A 3 6.86 45.78 -26.81
C GLU A 3 7.06 45.29 -25.36
N PRO A 4 6.03 44.71 -24.71
CA PRO A 4 6.23 44.01 -23.47
C PRO A 4 6.83 42.63 -23.76
N ASN A 5 8.04 42.39 -23.26
CA ASN A 5 8.64 41.06 -23.17
C ASN A 5 7.79 40.18 -22.24
N GLY A 6 6.84 39.45 -22.83
CA GLY A 6 6.17 38.32 -22.20
C GLY A 6 7.09 37.10 -22.24
N GLN A 7 7.97 36.99 -21.25
CA GLN A 7 8.66 35.74 -20.93
C GLN A 7 8.06 35.18 -19.64
N ASP A 8 6.84 34.65 -19.74
CA ASP A 8 6.38 33.65 -18.79
C ASP A 8 7.14 32.36 -19.11
N ALA A 9 8.25 32.16 -18.39
CA ALA A 9 8.95 30.90 -18.40
C ALA A 9 7.99 29.79 -17.95
N GLN A 10 7.77 28.80 -18.83
CA GLN A 10 7.16 27.53 -18.45
C GLN A 10 8.13 26.79 -17.52
N ASP A 11 8.21 27.21 -16.25
CA ASP A 11 8.77 26.39 -15.20
C ASP A 11 7.83 25.18 -15.05
N GLY A 12 8.27 24.03 -15.55
CA GLY A 12 7.50 22.79 -15.46
C GLY A 12 7.14 22.50 -14.01
N ILE A 13 5.87 22.14 -13.75
CA ILE A 13 5.37 21.90 -12.39
C ILE A 13 5.86 20.59 -11.76
N ALA A 14 6.74 19.86 -12.45
CA ALA A 14 7.26 18.58 -11.99
C ALA A 14 8.07 18.77 -10.69
N GLY A 15 7.66 18.09 -9.62
CA GLY A 15 8.29 18.22 -8.31
C GLY A 15 7.91 19.49 -7.56
N MET A 16 6.92 20.25 -8.03
CA MET A 16 6.36 21.39 -7.30
C MET A 16 5.77 20.93 -5.96
N GLU A 17 6.10 21.69 -4.91
CA GLU A 17 5.54 21.51 -3.56
C GLU A 17 4.91 22.82 -3.09
N ILE A 18 3.71 22.72 -2.52
CA ILE A 18 2.96 23.85 -1.97
C ILE A 18 2.48 23.45 -0.58
N THR A 19 2.86 24.21 0.44
CA THR A 19 2.37 24.03 1.81
C THR A 19 1.45 25.17 2.19
N ARG A 20 0.27 24.86 2.73
CA ARG A 20 -0.66 25.85 3.32
C ARG A 20 -1.31 25.30 4.58
N SER A 21 -1.77 26.20 5.45
CA SER A 21 -2.56 25.82 6.61
C SER A 21 -4.04 25.63 6.21
N VAL A 22 -4.59 24.45 6.47
CA VAL A 22 -6.01 24.11 6.31
C VAL A 22 -6.56 23.79 7.69
N ALA A 23 -7.56 24.56 8.15
CA ALA A 23 -8.13 24.40 9.49
C ALA A 23 -7.07 24.36 10.61
N GLY A 24 -6.03 25.18 10.51
CA GLY A 24 -4.92 25.24 11.48
C GLY A 24 -3.91 24.09 11.37
N THR A 25 -3.97 23.30 10.30
CA THR A 25 -3.06 22.16 10.04
C THR A 25 -2.28 22.39 8.77
N ASP A 26 -0.96 22.24 8.82
CA ASP A 26 -0.14 22.35 7.61
C ASP A 26 -0.35 21.13 6.71
N VAL A 27 -0.79 21.40 5.48
CA VAL A 27 -0.94 20.42 4.40
C VAL A 27 0.05 20.77 3.30
N THR A 28 0.83 19.79 2.88
CA THR A 28 1.74 19.89 1.74
C THR A 28 1.16 19.12 0.56
N LEU A 29 0.91 19.84 -0.53
CA LEU A 29 0.72 19.26 -1.86
C LEU A 29 2.07 19.02 -2.52
N LYS A 30 2.24 17.83 -3.11
CA LYS A 30 3.37 17.50 -3.96
C LYS A 30 2.88 17.00 -5.31
N VAL A 31 3.26 17.70 -6.37
CA VAL A 31 3.03 17.23 -7.74
C VAL A 31 3.94 16.03 -7.96
N THR A 32 3.35 14.87 -8.23
CA THR A 32 4.13 13.69 -8.58
C THR A 32 4.00 13.38 -10.05
N SER A 33 5.12 13.17 -10.71
CA SER A 33 5.19 12.70 -12.09
C SER A 33 4.89 11.19 -12.21
N GLN A 34 4.17 10.57 -11.27
CA GLN A 34 4.05 9.11 -11.23
C GLN A 34 3.46 8.55 -12.52
N THR A 35 4.33 7.94 -13.31
CA THR A 35 4.09 7.22 -14.57
C THR A 35 3.41 5.86 -14.37
N ARG A 36 2.93 5.54 -13.16
CA ARG A 36 2.18 4.30 -12.88
C ARG A 36 0.68 4.39 -13.19
N SER A 37 0.21 5.50 -13.78
CA SER A 37 -1.03 5.47 -14.54
C SER A 37 -0.77 4.68 -15.83
N TYR A 38 -1.00 3.38 -15.78
CA TYR A 38 -1.42 2.67 -16.99
C TYR A 38 -2.56 3.51 -17.58
N LEU A 39 -2.31 4.13 -18.74
CA LEU A 39 -3.21 5.04 -19.49
C LEU A 39 -3.19 6.49 -18.97
N GLY A 40 -2.72 7.41 -19.83
CA GLY A 40 -2.49 8.83 -19.53
C GLY A 40 -3.71 9.59 -19.00
N THR A 41 -3.90 9.54 -17.68
CA THR A 41 -5.09 10.01 -17.00
C THR A 41 -4.70 11.10 -16.00
N GLY A 42 -4.84 12.37 -16.40
CA GLY A 42 -4.89 13.49 -15.47
C GLY A 42 -3.58 13.91 -14.75
N LEU A 43 -3.69 15.01 -14.03
CA LEU A 43 -2.70 15.57 -13.12
C LEU A 43 -2.97 14.99 -11.73
N HIS A 44 -1.99 14.29 -11.17
CA HIS A 44 -2.04 13.71 -9.84
C HIS A 44 -1.19 14.52 -8.87
N VAL A 45 -1.80 14.92 -7.75
CA VAL A 45 -1.12 15.67 -6.69
C VAL A 45 -1.38 14.97 -5.36
N HIS A 46 -0.32 14.67 -4.62
CA HIS A 46 -0.45 14.09 -3.29
C HIS A 46 -0.57 15.20 -2.25
N ALA A 47 -1.67 15.23 -1.52
CA ALA A 47 -1.82 16.04 -0.32
C ALA A 47 -1.36 15.23 0.89
N SER A 48 -0.51 15.79 1.73
CA SER A 48 -0.01 15.13 2.93
C SER A 48 0.00 16.06 4.13
N MET A 49 -0.16 15.49 5.32
CA MET A 49 -0.02 16.19 6.60
C MET A 49 1.19 15.65 7.36
N ALA A 50 1.67 16.44 8.33
CA ALA A 50 2.63 15.95 9.32
C ALA A 50 2.13 14.65 9.97
N GLY A 51 3.00 13.66 10.06
CA GLY A 51 2.66 12.34 10.59
C GLY A 51 2.34 11.27 9.55
N GLY A 52 2.36 11.56 8.24
CA GLY A 52 2.41 10.55 7.18
C GLY A 52 1.08 10.20 6.51
N ASN A 53 -0.02 10.84 6.89
CA ASN A 53 -1.31 10.69 6.22
C ASN A 53 -1.27 11.42 4.86
N SER A 54 -1.77 10.78 3.81
CA SER A 54 -1.87 11.40 2.48
C SER A 54 -3.09 10.93 1.69
N VAL A 55 -3.54 11.78 0.77
CA VAL A 55 -4.57 11.50 -0.24
C VAL A 55 -4.09 11.95 -1.60
N THR A 56 -4.61 11.33 -2.66
CA THR A 56 -4.32 11.73 -4.04
C THR A 56 -5.49 12.56 -4.57
N LEU A 57 -5.17 13.74 -5.08
CA LEU A 57 -6.09 14.60 -5.82
C LEU A 57 -5.82 14.44 -7.30
N VAL A 58 -6.90 14.28 -8.09
CA VAL A 58 -6.80 14.08 -9.53
C VAL A 58 -7.58 15.18 -10.25
N ASP A 59 -6.91 15.86 -11.19
CA ASP A 59 -7.55 16.63 -12.25
C ASP A 59 -7.45 15.85 -13.56
N PRO A 60 -8.54 15.22 -14.04
CA PRO A 60 -8.49 14.40 -15.25
C PRO A 60 -8.31 15.21 -16.54
N ALA A 61 -8.60 16.52 -16.53
CA ALA A 61 -8.57 17.37 -17.72
C ALA A 61 -7.16 17.93 -18.00
N THR A 62 -6.29 17.93 -17.00
CA THR A 62 -4.94 18.49 -17.08
C THR A 62 -3.92 17.38 -17.01
N THR A 63 -2.80 17.52 -17.71
CA THR A 63 -1.64 16.61 -17.61
C THR A 63 -0.49 17.33 -16.91
N PRO A 64 0.47 16.61 -16.31
CA PRO A 64 1.65 17.26 -15.72
C PRO A 64 2.43 18.15 -16.69
N ALA A 65 2.37 17.88 -18.01
CA ALA A 65 3.08 18.64 -19.04
C ALA A 65 2.43 19.98 -19.39
N ASN A 66 1.12 20.13 -19.22
CA ASN A 66 0.38 21.35 -19.55
C ASN A 66 -0.25 22.03 -18.33
N ALA A 67 0.01 21.51 -17.14
CA ALA A 67 -0.48 22.06 -15.89
C ALA A 67 0.26 23.34 -15.52
N SER A 68 -0.49 24.36 -15.13
CA SER A 68 0.02 25.59 -14.54
C SER A 68 0.03 25.49 -13.01
N ARG A 69 0.83 26.35 -12.38
CA ARG A 69 0.80 26.53 -10.91
C ARG A 69 -0.62 26.81 -10.40
N GLN A 70 -1.39 27.63 -11.11
CA GLN A 70 -2.76 27.97 -10.72
C GLN A 70 -3.67 26.73 -10.70
N GLN A 71 -3.48 25.78 -11.61
CA GLN A 71 -4.24 24.52 -11.60
C GLN A 71 -3.86 23.63 -10.41
N VAL A 72 -2.56 23.57 -10.05
CA VAL A 72 -2.11 22.87 -8.83
C VAL A 72 -2.68 23.54 -7.58
N GLU A 73 -2.71 24.87 -7.54
CA GLU A 73 -3.30 25.63 -6.44
C GLU A 73 -4.81 25.44 -6.35
N ALA A 74 -5.52 25.34 -7.47
CA ALA A 74 -6.96 25.02 -7.51
C ALA A 74 -7.25 23.61 -6.97
N LEU A 75 -6.34 22.66 -7.16
CA LEU A 75 -6.44 21.34 -6.51
C LEU A 75 -6.33 21.45 -4.99
N PHE A 76 -5.55 22.40 -4.46
CA PHE A 76 -5.43 22.64 -3.02
C PHE A 76 -6.77 22.97 -2.37
N GLU A 77 -7.63 23.73 -3.06
CA GLU A 77 -8.95 24.10 -2.55
C GLU A 77 -9.90 22.91 -2.38
N ARG A 78 -9.57 21.73 -2.94
CA ARG A 78 -10.31 20.48 -2.76
C ARG A 78 -9.86 19.70 -1.53
N VAL A 79 -8.88 20.18 -0.77
CA VAL A 79 -8.43 19.53 0.46
C VAL A 79 -9.43 19.81 1.58
N HIS A 80 -10.22 18.80 1.90
CA HIS A 80 -11.09 18.80 3.08
C HIS A 80 -10.50 17.98 4.23
N LEU A 81 -10.49 18.58 5.43
CA LEU A 81 -10.10 17.92 6.67
C LEU A 81 -11.29 17.81 7.61
N CYS A 82 -11.31 16.75 8.41
CA CYS A 82 -12.25 16.55 9.51
C CYS A 82 -11.49 16.30 10.82
N ALA A 83 -12.20 16.36 11.94
CA ALA A 83 -11.67 15.88 13.21
C ALA A 83 -11.57 14.35 13.18
N CYS A 84 -10.44 13.79 13.61
CA CYS A 84 -10.25 12.35 13.72
C CYS A 84 -11.30 11.78 14.66
N ARG A 85 -12.08 10.81 14.17
CA ARG A 85 -13.19 10.22 14.94
C ARG A 85 -12.76 9.57 16.27
N THR A 86 -11.48 9.28 16.44
CA THR A 86 -10.92 8.63 17.64
C THR A 86 -10.31 9.62 18.63
N CYS A 87 -9.60 10.65 18.16
CA CYS A 87 -8.80 11.51 19.03
C CYS A 87 -8.89 13.01 18.75
N GLY A 88 -9.77 13.44 17.85
CA GLY A 88 -10.01 14.85 17.51
C GLY A 88 -8.93 15.52 16.65
N GLN A 89 -7.75 14.92 16.51
CA GLN A 89 -6.67 15.43 15.67
C GLN A 89 -7.08 15.53 14.19
N PRO A 90 -6.49 16.41 13.38
CA PRO A 90 -6.81 16.53 11.96
C PRO A 90 -6.67 15.21 11.18
N ALA A 91 -7.63 14.94 10.30
CA ALA A 91 -7.66 13.81 9.38
C ALA A 91 -8.24 14.25 8.02
N PHE A 92 -7.94 13.54 6.93
CA PHE A 92 -8.62 13.77 5.66
C PHE A 92 -10.08 13.30 5.75
N ASP A 93 -11.00 14.12 5.25
CA ASP A 93 -12.43 13.84 5.30
C ASP A 93 -12.81 12.74 4.27
N PRO A 94 -13.33 11.59 4.70
CA PRO A 94 -13.70 10.49 3.81
C PRO A 94 -14.91 10.80 2.91
N ASN A 95 -15.67 11.87 3.18
CA ASN A 95 -16.76 12.30 2.29
C ASN A 95 -16.25 13.02 1.04
N TYR A 96 -15.01 13.50 1.06
CA TYR A 96 -14.41 14.30 -0.02
C TYR A 96 -13.20 13.62 -0.66
N HIS A 97 -12.57 12.68 0.05
CA HIS A 97 -11.40 11.96 -0.44
C HIS A 97 -11.66 10.46 -0.45
N ASP A 98 -11.20 9.80 -1.52
CA ASP A 98 -11.17 8.34 -1.58
C ASP A 98 -10.07 7.81 -0.65
N THR A 99 -10.48 7.38 0.55
CA THR A 99 -9.56 6.88 1.58
C THR A 99 -10.19 5.74 2.38
N ASN A 100 -9.39 4.71 2.66
CA ASN A 100 -9.77 3.60 3.53
C ASN A 100 -9.65 3.93 5.02
N ARG A 101 -9.31 5.18 5.37
CA ARG A 101 -9.03 5.60 6.75
C ARG A 101 -10.28 5.98 7.53
N ALA A 102 -11.44 6.11 6.89
CA ALA A 102 -12.73 6.40 7.51
C ALA A 102 -12.69 7.58 8.52
N GLY A 103 -11.99 8.67 8.17
CA GLY A 103 -11.84 9.85 9.02
C GLY A 103 -10.91 9.65 10.23
N GLN A 104 -9.97 8.71 10.18
CA GLN A 104 -8.92 8.54 11.18
C GLN A 104 -7.63 9.25 10.76
N CYS A 105 -6.96 9.89 11.73
CA CYS A 105 -5.59 10.35 11.56
C CYS A 105 -4.61 9.17 11.48
N GLU A 106 -3.38 9.39 10.97
CA GLU A 106 -2.38 8.33 10.76
C GLU A 106 -2.19 7.46 12.00
N ARG A 107 -1.96 8.10 13.15
CA ARG A 107 -1.66 7.43 14.40
C ARG A 107 -2.77 6.46 14.81
N CYS A 108 -4.03 6.89 14.69
CA CYS A 108 -5.17 6.06 15.07
C CYS A 108 -5.38 4.93 14.07
N PHE A 109 -5.27 5.23 12.77
CA PHE A 109 -5.38 4.21 11.72
C PHE A 109 -4.31 3.12 11.87
N LEU A 110 -3.03 3.49 12.03
CA LEU A 110 -1.94 2.53 12.22
C LEU A 110 -2.04 1.73 13.52
N ARG A 111 -2.55 2.33 14.59
CA ARG A 111 -2.83 1.60 15.84
C ARG A 111 -3.84 0.49 15.59
N ASP A 112 -4.95 0.81 14.92
CA ASP A 112 -6.02 -0.15 14.68
C ASP A 112 -5.57 -1.24 13.68
N LEU A 113 -4.79 -0.86 12.66
CA LEU A 113 -4.19 -1.80 11.71
C LEU A 113 -3.19 -2.75 12.39
N ARG A 114 -2.36 -2.25 13.32
CA ARG A 114 -1.45 -3.10 14.13
C ARG A 114 -2.24 -4.07 14.99
N ALA A 115 -3.29 -3.61 15.67
CA ALA A 115 -4.13 -4.50 16.47
C ALA A 115 -4.77 -5.61 15.63
N GLN A 116 -5.20 -5.31 14.40
CA GLN A 116 -5.71 -6.32 13.46
C GLN A 116 -4.63 -7.29 13.01
N LEU A 117 -3.43 -6.79 12.71
CA LEU A 117 -2.28 -7.62 12.35
C LEU A 117 -1.91 -8.57 13.49
N ASP A 118 -1.79 -8.06 14.71
CA ASP A 118 -1.43 -8.84 15.90
C ASP A 118 -2.48 -9.93 16.18
N ALA A 119 -3.77 -9.57 16.11
CA ALA A 119 -4.86 -10.54 16.27
C ALA A 119 -4.84 -11.61 15.18
N GLY A 120 -4.61 -11.23 13.93
CA GLY A 120 -4.49 -12.16 12.80
C GLY A 120 -3.31 -13.12 12.95
N GLN A 121 -2.15 -12.61 13.33
CA GLN A 121 -0.95 -13.43 13.58
C GLN A 121 -1.16 -14.41 14.74
N GLN A 122 -1.80 -13.97 15.82
CA GLN A 122 -2.10 -14.83 16.95
C GLN A 122 -3.10 -15.93 16.57
N ALA A 123 -4.18 -15.59 15.86
CA ALA A 123 -5.16 -16.56 15.38
C ALA A 123 -4.54 -17.59 14.41
N GLU A 124 -3.67 -17.15 13.50
CA GLU A 124 -2.94 -18.02 12.59
C GLU A 124 -1.99 -18.96 13.34
N LYS A 125 -1.24 -18.44 14.32
CA LYS A 125 -0.36 -19.23 15.19
C LYS A 125 -1.14 -20.31 15.94
N GLU A 126 -2.29 -19.97 16.52
CA GLU A 126 -3.15 -20.93 17.24
C GLU A 126 -3.72 -22.00 16.30
N ARG A 127 -4.20 -21.59 15.11
CA ARG A 127 -4.67 -22.51 14.07
C ARG A 127 -3.57 -23.50 13.70
N PHE A 128 -2.36 -23.02 13.44
CA PHE A 128 -1.24 -23.89 13.08
C PHE A 128 -0.82 -24.78 14.25
N ALA A 129 -0.75 -24.29 15.49
CA ALA A 129 -0.45 -25.11 16.64
C ALA A 129 -1.44 -26.27 16.82
N LYS A 130 -2.74 -26.03 16.57
CA LYS A 130 -3.75 -27.09 16.59
C LYS A 130 -3.53 -28.11 15.47
N LEU A 131 -3.33 -27.66 14.23
CA LEU A 131 -3.10 -28.55 13.10
C LEU A 131 -1.79 -29.34 13.27
N ASP A 132 -0.74 -28.71 13.76
CA ASP A 132 0.55 -29.31 14.06
C ASP A 132 0.39 -30.45 15.08
N ALA A 133 -0.35 -30.21 16.18
CA ALA A 133 -0.66 -31.24 17.17
C ALA A 133 -1.47 -32.41 16.58
N GLU A 134 -2.48 -32.13 15.76
CA GLU A 134 -3.28 -33.15 15.07
C GLU A 134 -2.44 -34.01 14.11
N HIS A 135 -1.51 -33.41 13.38
CA HIS A 135 -0.65 -34.14 12.44
C HIS A 135 0.48 -34.87 13.16
N LYS A 136 1.01 -34.31 14.25
CA LYS A 136 1.95 -35.02 15.12
C LYS A 136 1.34 -36.31 15.68
N ALA A 137 0.08 -36.26 16.11
CA ALA A 137 -0.65 -37.44 16.57
C ALA A 137 -0.85 -38.50 15.47
N LYS A 138 -0.82 -38.10 14.19
CA LYS A 138 -0.88 -38.99 13.02
C LYS A 138 0.50 -39.47 12.56
N GLY A 139 1.58 -39.12 13.28
CA GLY A 139 2.94 -39.56 12.99
C GLY A 139 3.70 -38.69 12.00
N PHE A 140 3.23 -37.48 11.68
CA PHE A 140 4.03 -36.49 10.97
C PHE A 140 5.05 -35.86 11.90
N THR A 141 6.19 -35.42 11.36
CA THR A 141 7.30 -34.86 12.16
C THR A 141 7.59 -33.41 11.82
N HIS A 142 7.24 -32.96 10.60
CA HIS A 142 7.45 -31.59 10.16
C HIS A 142 6.24 -31.05 9.39
N ARG A 143 6.00 -29.75 9.50
CA ARG A 143 5.23 -28.96 8.53
C ARG A 143 6.20 -28.28 7.57
N VAL A 144 5.82 -28.21 6.31
CA VAL A 144 6.50 -27.46 5.26
C VAL A 144 5.58 -26.30 4.88
N ASP A 145 6.05 -25.07 5.06
CA ASP A 145 5.38 -23.87 4.54
C ASP A 145 6.15 -23.39 3.31
N ALA A 146 5.50 -23.29 2.16
CA ALA A 146 6.15 -23.00 0.88
C ALA A 146 5.35 -22.03 0.01
N HIS A 147 6.02 -21.37 -0.93
CA HIS A 147 5.38 -20.65 -2.03
C HIS A 147 5.51 -21.44 -3.33
N ILE A 148 4.38 -21.55 -4.04
CA ILE A 148 4.36 -22.10 -5.38
C ILE A 148 4.33 -20.93 -6.35
N HIS A 149 5.41 -20.82 -7.14
CA HIS A 149 5.55 -19.86 -8.22
C HIS A 149 5.18 -20.55 -9.53
N PRO A 150 4.00 -20.31 -10.13
CA PRO A 150 3.56 -21.10 -11.28
C PRO A 150 4.49 -20.98 -12.50
N VAL A 151 4.89 -22.10 -13.09
CA VAL A 151 5.78 -22.15 -14.28
C VAL A 151 5.25 -21.35 -15.48
N GLY A 152 3.93 -21.27 -15.65
CA GLY A 152 3.28 -20.53 -16.74
C GLY A 152 3.03 -19.05 -16.45
N GLY A 153 3.53 -18.52 -15.33
CA GLY A 153 3.12 -17.23 -14.79
C GLY A 153 1.77 -17.32 -14.06
N GLY A 154 1.45 -16.28 -13.30
CA GLY A 154 0.27 -16.24 -12.43
C GLY A 154 0.60 -15.70 -11.05
N SER A 155 -0.38 -15.73 -10.15
CA SER A 155 -0.17 -15.34 -8.75
C SER A 155 0.50 -16.46 -7.97
N ASP A 156 1.50 -16.09 -7.17
CA ASP A 156 2.10 -16.97 -6.20
C ASP A 156 1.06 -17.44 -5.18
N ARG A 157 1.19 -18.68 -4.72
CA ARG A 157 0.30 -19.27 -3.72
C ARG A 157 1.09 -19.85 -2.56
N ALA A 158 0.75 -19.43 -1.35
CA ALA A 158 1.28 -20.02 -0.12
C ALA A 158 0.58 -21.36 0.15
N VAL A 159 1.35 -22.39 0.48
CA VAL A 159 0.86 -23.72 0.85
C VAL A 159 1.54 -24.21 2.11
N SER A 160 0.80 -25.00 2.91
CA SER A 160 1.35 -25.76 4.03
C SER A 160 0.97 -27.22 3.89
N PHE A 161 1.94 -28.12 4.04
CA PHE A 161 1.72 -29.57 4.06
C PHE A 161 2.61 -30.25 5.08
N TYR A 162 2.29 -31.50 5.45
CA TYR A 162 2.95 -32.24 6.53
C TYR A 162 3.72 -33.42 5.98
N VAL A 163 4.91 -33.68 6.53
CA VAL A 163 5.80 -34.77 6.12
C VAL A 163 6.34 -35.52 7.34
N GLN A 164 6.61 -36.81 7.18
CA GLN A 164 7.25 -37.64 8.22
C GLN A 164 8.78 -37.57 8.16
N ASN A 165 9.33 -37.18 7.01
CA ASN A 165 10.74 -36.92 6.79
C ASN A 165 10.89 -35.60 6.02
N ALA A 166 11.67 -34.67 6.53
CA ALA A 166 11.89 -33.36 5.92
C ALA A 166 13.09 -33.37 4.98
N SER A 167 13.13 -34.32 4.04
CA SER A 167 14.19 -34.34 3.03
C SER A 167 13.95 -33.24 2.00
N ASP A 168 14.90 -32.32 1.85
CA ASP A 168 14.88 -31.27 0.83
C ASP A 168 14.58 -31.80 -0.57
N ALA A 169 15.12 -32.97 -0.93
CA ALA A 169 14.90 -33.57 -2.25
C ALA A 169 13.43 -34.02 -2.44
N GLU A 170 12.80 -34.53 -1.38
CA GLU A 170 11.38 -34.93 -1.40
C GLU A 170 10.46 -33.72 -1.46
N ILE A 171 10.76 -32.70 -0.65
CA ILE A 171 10.03 -31.43 -0.62
C ILE A 171 10.11 -30.75 -1.99
N ARG A 172 11.31 -30.60 -2.57
CA ARG A 172 11.49 -29.99 -3.91
C ARG A 172 10.74 -30.77 -4.99
N ARG A 173 10.74 -32.10 -4.92
CA ARG A 173 9.99 -32.94 -5.86
C ARG A 173 8.49 -32.71 -5.74
N GLU A 174 7.97 -32.58 -4.53
CA GLU A 174 6.56 -32.27 -4.28
C GLU A 174 6.19 -30.87 -4.77
N LEU A 175 7.02 -29.86 -4.51
CA LEU A 175 6.80 -28.49 -4.99
C LEU A 175 6.84 -28.40 -6.52
N LYS A 176 7.73 -29.15 -7.18
CA LYS A 176 7.74 -29.30 -8.65
C LYS A 176 6.47 -29.98 -9.17
N ARG A 177 6.01 -31.05 -8.51
CA ARG A 177 4.75 -31.74 -8.86
C ARG A 177 3.55 -30.80 -8.75
N GLN A 178 3.60 -29.87 -7.81
CA GLN A 178 2.61 -28.82 -7.61
C GLN A 178 2.75 -27.62 -8.56
N GLY A 179 3.68 -27.68 -9.52
CA GLY A 179 3.85 -26.68 -10.57
C GLY A 179 4.71 -25.48 -10.19
N SER A 180 5.54 -25.58 -9.13
CA SER A 180 6.46 -24.50 -8.76
C SER A 180 7.67 -24.44 -9.71
N ALA A 181 7.94 -23.24 -10.24
CA ALA A 181 9.14 -22.88 -10.98
C ALA A 181 10.35 -22.68 -10.06
N SER A 182 10.11 -22.29 -8.80
CA SER A 182 11.13 -22.14 -7.77
C SER A 182 10.79 -23.07 -6.60
N PRO A 183 11.26 -24.33 -6.63
CA PRO A 183 10.97 -25.32 -5.60
C PRO A 183 11.80 -25.15 -4.33
N ASP A 184 12.44 -23.99 -4.16
CA ASP A 184 13.39 -23.68 -3.11
C ASP A 184 12.82 -22.68 -2.10
N ASP A 185 11.66 -22.07 -2.41
CA ASP A 185 10.93 -21.18 -1.50
C ASP A 185 10.08 -22.01 -0.53
N PHE A 186 10.74 -22.57 0.47
CA PHE A 186 10.08 -23.24 1.58
C PHE A 186 10.85 -23.11 2.89
N LYS A 187 10.12 -23.28 3.99
CA LYS A 187 10.66 -23.47 5.34
C LYS A 187 10.05 -24.72 5.97
N THR A 188 10.84 -25.41 6.78
CA THR A 188 10.39 -26.55 7.57
C THR A 188 10.21 -26.14 9.03
N VAL A 189 9.18 -26.67 9.67
CA VAL A 189 8.85 -26.44 11.08
C VAL A 189 8.68 -27.81 11.72
N ALA A 190 9.48 -28.11 12.74
CA ALA A 190 9.32 -29.35 13.50
C ALA A 190 8.02 -29.31 14.35
N LEU A 191 7.30 -30.43 14.40
CA LEU A 191 6.03 -30.58 15.13
C LEU A 191 6.23 -31.03 16.58
#